data_AF-A0A9P7N9U9-F1
#
_entry.id   AF-A0A9P7N9U9-F1
#
_cell.length_a   1.000
_cell.length_b   1.000
_cell.length_c   1.000
_cell.angle_alpha   90.00
_cell.angle_beta   90.00
_cell.angle_gamma   90.00
#
_symmetry.space_group_name_H-M   'P 1'
#
loop_
_entity.id
_entity.type
_entity.pdbx_description
1 polymer ?
#
loop_
_entity_poly.entity_id
_entity_poly.type
_entity_poly.pdbx_seq_one_letter_code
_entity_poly.pdbx_strand_id
1 'polypeptide(L)' 'MRPLTEPETKVLFTKLANYTGNSLKNLIAPLEDGDRFCFRLNKDRVYYVRLSMANLATSIARDKLLSLGTCI' A
#
# COMPACT_ATOMS: atom_id res chain seq x y z
N MET A 1 -4.70 2.66 9.99
CA MET A 1 -3.76 2.28 8.92
C MET A 1 -2.68 3.32 8.82
N ARG A 2 -1.43 2.96 9.10
CA ARG A 2 -0.32 3.91 9.10
C ARG A 2 0.40 3.92 7.74
N PRO A 3 0.99 5.04 7.30
CA PRO A 3 1.99 5.00 6.23
C PRO A 3 3.20 4.17 6.68
N LEU A 4 3.89 3.56 5.70
CA LEU A 4 5.15 2.86 5.98
C LEU A 4 6.24 3.87 6.29
N THR A 5 7.16 3.50 7.16
CA THR A 5 8.40 4.24 7.38
C THR A 5 9.37 4.00 6.21
N GLU A 6 10.35 4.88 6.02
CA GLU A 6 11.41 4.70 5.00
C GLU A 6 12.11 3.33 5.05
N PRO A 7 12.55 2.82 6.22
CA PRO A 7 13.19 1.50 6.28
C PRO A 7 12.24 0.36 5.87
N GLU A 8 10.98 0.39 6.31
CA GLU A 8 9.97 -0.61 5.93
C GLU A 8 9.68 -0.58 4.43
N THR A 9 9.59 0.63 3.88
CA THR A 9 9.35 0.86 2.44
C THR A 9 10.50 0.30 1.61
N LYS A 10 11.75 0.50 2.06
CA LYS A 10 12.93 -0.04 1.39
C LYS A 10 12.92 -1.57 1.38
N VAL A 11 12.64 -2.21 2.52
CA VAL A 11 12.58 -3.68 2.62
C VAL A 11 11.50 -4.26 1.70
N LEU A 12 10.31 -3.65 1.70
CA LEU A 12 9.21 -4.06 0.84
C LEU A 12 9.59 -3.97 -0.64
N PHE A 13 10.13 -2.83 -1.06
CA PHE A 13 10.52 -2.62 -2.45
C PHE A 13 11.71 -3.49 -2.87
N THR A 14 12.68 -3.76 -2.01
CA THR A 14 13.75 -4.72 -2.30
C THR A 14 13.19 -6.12 -2.56
N LYS A 15 12.24 -6.57 -1.72
CA LYS A 15 11.61 -7.88 -1.91
C LYS A 15 10.79 -7.94 -3.20
N LEU A 16 9.99 -6.91 -3.48
CA LEU A 16 9.18 -6.84 -4.71
C LEU A 16 10.05 -6.72 -5.96
N ALA A 17 11.15 -5.95 -5.91
CA ALA A 17 12.07 -5.77 -7.03
C ALA A 17 12.72 -7.10 -7.46
N ASN A 18 12.96 -8.02 -6.52
CA ASN A 18 13.47 -9.36 -6.86
C ASN A 18 12.52 -10.16 -7.75
N TYR A 19 11.21 -9.91 -7.69
CA TYR A 19 10.21 -10.62 -8.51
C TYR A 19 9.74 -9.84 -9.73
N THR A 20 9.68 -8.50 -9.62
CA THR A 20 9.05 -7.63 -10.64
C THR A 20 10.06 -6.79 -11.42
N GLY A 21 11.32 -6.71 -10.97
CA GLY A 21 12.36 -5.92 -11.61
C GLY A 21 11.93 -4.48 -11.88
N ASN A 22 12.02 -4.06 -13.14
CA ASN A 22 11.70 -2.68 -13.55
C ASN A 22 10.18 -2.40 -13.63
N SER A 23 9.32 -3.43 -13.62
CA SER A 23 7.86 -3.29 -13.66
C SER A 23 7.27 -2.79 -12.34
N LEU A 24 8.07 -2.72 -11.27
CA LEU A 24 7.67 -2.16 -9.99
C LEU A 24 7.10 -0.74 -10.11
N LYS A 25 7.63 0.07 -11.03
CA LYS A 25 7.16 1.44 -11.28
C LYS A 25 5.69 1.49 -11.69
N ASN A 26 5.19 0.45 -12.35
CA ASN A 26 3.80 0.38 -12.78
C ASN A 26 2.83 0.20 -11.60
N LEU A 27 3.28 -0.37 -10.47
CA LEU A 27 2.46 -0.50 -9.25
C LEU A 27 2.24 0.85 -8.54
N ILE A 28 3.09 1.84 -8.80
CA ILE A 28 3.02 3.16 -8.16
C ILE A 28 2.63 4.24 -9.17
N ALA A 29 2.48 3.86 -10.44
CA ALA A 29 2.12 4.76 -11.51
C ALA A 29 0.70 5.33 -11.26
N PRO A 30 0.49 6.61 -11.58
CA PRO A 30 -0.83 7.21 -11.55
C PRO A 30 -1.73 6.48 -12.56
N LEU A 31 -2.97 6.21 -12.16
CA LEU A 31 -4.01 5.73 -13.08
C LEU A 31 -4.52 6.90 -13.92
N GLU A 32 -5.20 6.58 -15.03
CA GLU A 32 -5.79 7.58 -15.93
C GLU A 32 -6.79 8.51 -15.21
N ASP A 33 -7.45 8.03 -14.15
CA ASP A 33 -8.32 8.81 -13.25
C ASP A 33 -7.58 9.78 -12.30
N GLY A 34 -6.24 9.83 -12.34
CA GLY A 34 -5.42 10.65 -11.43
C GLY A 34 -5.27 10.07 -10.01
N ASP A 35 -5.90 8.94 -9.72
CA ASP A 35 -5.72 8.23 -8.46
C ASP A 35 -4.40 7.43 -8.47
N ARG A 36 -3.84 7.19 -7.29
CA ARG A 36 -2.56 6.47 -7.14
C ARG A 36 -2.70 5.33 -6.15
N PHE A 37 -1.98 4.25 -6.37
CA PHE A 37 -1.87 3.20 -5.37
C PHE A 37 -0.84 3.58 -4.30
N CYS A 38 -1.11 3.16 -3.07
CA CYS A 38 -0.27 3.37 -1.92
C CYS A 38 -0.18 2.09 -1.09
N PHE A 39 0.95 1.92 -0.40
CA PHE A 39 1.14 0.87 0.57
C PHE A 39 0.80 1.39 1.96
N ARG A 40 -0.02 0.64 2.70
CA ARG A 40 -0.41 0.98 4.07
C ARG A 40 -0.17 -0.21 4.98
N LEU A 41 0.26 0.07 6.21
CA LEU A 41 0.46 -0.97 7.22
C LEU A 41 -0.73 -0.98 8.19
N ASN A 42 -1.27 -2.16 8.42
CA ASN A 42 -2.29 -2.40 9.43
C ASN A 42 -2.03 -3.72 10.17
N LYS A 43 -2.00 -3.68 11.51
CA LYS A 43 -1.81 -4.85 12.39
C LYS A 43 -0.69 -5.81 11.88
N ASP A 44 0.47 -5.27 11.52
CA ASP A 44 1.64 -5.99 10.96
C ASP A 44 1.57 -6.47 9.51
N ARG A 45 0.48 -6.22 8.79
CA ARG A 45 0.34 -6.58 7.37
C ARG A 45 0.40 -5.36 6.47
N VAL A 46 1.04 -5.52 5.32
CA VAL A 46 1.10 -4.49 4.28
C VAL A 46 -0.04 -4.72 3.29
N TYR A 47 -0.75 -3.63 2.99
CA TYR A 47 -1.86 -3.63 2.06
C TYR A 47 -1.55 -2.69 0.89
N TYR A 48 -1.81 -3.16 -0.32
CA TYR A 48 -1.81 -2.40 -1.55
C TYR A 48 -3.22 -1.90 -1.85
N VAL A 49 -3.41 -0.58 -1.88
CA VAL A 49 -4.72 0.03 -2.06
C VAL A 49 -4.64 1.42 -2.70
N ARG A 50 -5.71 1.86 -3.36
CA ARG A 50 -5.84 3.23 -3.88
C ARG A 50 -5.83 4.26 -2.76
N LEU A 51 -5.26 5.43 -3.02
CA LEU A 51 -5.14 6.52 -2.06
C LEU A 51 -6.52 7.02 -1.60
N SER A 52 -7.47 7.15 -2.52
CA SER A 52 -8.86 7.52 -2.20
C SER A 52 -9.49 6.56 -1.19
N MET A 53 -9.30 5.25 -1.37
CA MET A 53 -9.81 4.24 -0.45
C MET A 53 -9.07 4.22 0.89
N ALA A 54 -7.75 4.43 0.88
CA ALA A 54 -6.97 4.56 2.11
C ALA A 54 -7.42 5.75 2.96
N ASN A 55 -7.79 6.87 2.31
CA ASN A 55 -8.30 8.06 3.00
C ASN A 55 -9.67 7.80 3.63
N LEU A 56 -10.61 7.16 2.92
CA LEU A 56 -11.92 6.78 3.48
C LEU A 56 -11.80 5.79 4.64
N ALA A 57 -10.82 4.89 4.57
CA ALA A 57 -10.59 3.90 5.61
C ALA A 57 -10.03 4.49 6.93
N THR A 58 -9.63 5.77 6.95
CA THR A 58 -9.25 6.45 8.20
C THR A 58 -10.43 6.66 9.14
N SER A 59 -11.66 6.68 8.62
CA SER A 59 -12.89 6.82 9.40
C SER A 59 -13.25 5.56 10.21
N ILE A 60 -12.61 4.42 9.94
CA ILE A 60 -12.88 3.15 10.61
C ILE A 60 -11.80 2.90 11.67
N ALA A 61 -12.23 2.54 12.89
CA ALA A 61 -11.31 2.21 13.97
C ALA A 61 -10.38 1.04 13.60
N ARG A 62 -9.10 1.14 13.96
CA ARG A 62 -8.06 0.14 13.65
C ARG A 62 -8.44 -1.28 14.08
N ASP A 63 -9.15 -1.41 15.20
CA ASP A 63 -9.55 -2.71 15.72
C ASP A 63 -10.60 -3.40 14.85
N LYS A 64 -11.57 -2.63 14.33
CA LYS A 64 -12.67 -3.11 13.48
C LYS A 64 -12.27 -3.33 12.03
N LEU A 65 -11.15 -2.76 11.58
CA LEU A 65 -10.68 -2.89 10.20
C LEU A 65 -9.87 -4.19 10.01
N LEU A 66 -10.47 -5.16 9.31
CA LEU A 66 -9.89 -6.49 9.10
C LEU A 66 -8.92 -6.54 7.90
N SER A 67 -9.37 -6.10 6.71
CA SER A 67 -8.61 -6.12 5.47
C SER A 67 -9.06 -4.97 4.57
N LEU A 68 -8.16 -4.45 3.74
CA LEU A 68 -8.50 -3.42 2.76
C LEU A 68 -7.59 -3.52 1.54
N GLY A 69 -8.16 -3.80 0.37
CA GLY A 69 -7.40 -4.02 -0.87
C GLY A 69 -6.69 -5.38 -0.88
N THR A 70 -5.46 -5.40 -1.38
CA THR A 70 -4.67 -6.63 -1.54
C THR A 70 -3.59 -6.72 -0.46
N CYS A 71 -3.59 -7.80 0.32
CA CYS A 71 -2.54 -8.08 1.31
C CYS A 71 -1.29 -8.66 0.59
N ILE A 72 -0.10 -8.20 0.99
CA ILE A 72 1.20 -8.59 0.41
C ILE A 72 2.19 -9.02 1.49
#